data_AF-A0A6J1WJD9-F1
#
_entry.id   AF-A0A6J1WJD9-F1
#
_cell.length_a   1.000
_cell.length_b   1.000
_cell.length_c   1.000
_cell.angle_alpha   90.00
_cell.angle_beta   90.00
_cell.angle_gamma   90.00
#
_symmetry.space_group_name_H-M   'P 1'
#
loop_
_entity.id
_entity.type
_entity.pdbx_description
1 polymer ?
#
loop_
_entity_poly.entity_id
_entity_poly.type
_entity_poly.pdbx_seq_one_letter_code
_entity_poly.pdbx_strand_id
1 'polypeptide(L)'
;MYGRKTPSTYRSTPSVYSHYTGKSTSNLRSTKSVRSLRVPWYQKPILHDAFFLDLQRGSLLTGFISLFISLFTFAQSIFDLYCLGMASPGSVHYGYYVLSFQFVYVGSAPVRNVLIVFALFSWIGSVAVLITSIILINALRKEHEKRIVPWLYTFGVFILFRTVAFIFASIVNDMIFAYNILMCLCWIVFCVCGVYGWVLVYSLYLELADLTKLEDLAHLRMGTMASLNASLAGSRPTTPHSTVSTMPASQI
;
A
#
# COMPACT_ATOMS: atom_id res chain seq x y z
N MET A 1 -93.46 -6.81 14.40
CA MET A 1 -92.11 -6.19 14.34
C MET A 1 -91.45 -6.37 15.70
N TYR A 2 -90.28 -7.04 15.71
CA TYR A 2 -89.18 -7.07 16.71
C TYR A 2 -89.53 -7.00 18.22
N GLY A 3 -89.10 -7.89 19.12
CA GLY A 3 -87.98 -8.82 19.10
C GLY A 3 -87.23 -8.76 20.45
N ARG A 4 -87.48 -9.74 21.30
CA ARG A 4 -86.92 -10.07 22.63
C ARG A 4 -85.43 -9.70 22.81
N LYS A 5 -85.05 -9.06 23.92
CA LYS A 5 -83.64 -8.87 24.35
C LYS A 5 -83.37 -9.55 25.70
N THR A 6 -82.50 -10.55 25.69
CA THR A 6 -81.74 -11.14 26.82
C THR A 6 -80.56 -11.93 26.24
N PRO A 7 -79.50 -12.31 26.99
CA PRO A 7 -78.75 -11.61 28.04
C PRO A 7 -77.20 -11.86 27.89
N SER A 8 -76.38 -11.33 28.79
CA SER A 8 -75.18 -11.95 29.44
C SER A 8 -74.22 -10.85 29.90
N THR A 9 -74.09 -10.57 31.21
CA THR A 9 -73.38 -11.33 32.26
C THR A 9 -71.86 -11.20 32.18
N TYR A 10 -71.36 -10.28 33.02
CA TYR A 10 -70.19 -10.40 33.91
C TYR A 10 -68.80 -10.75 33.33
N ARG A 11 -67.94 -9.73 33.40
CA ARG A 11 -66.68 -9.68 34.16
C ARG A 11 -65.53 -10.59 33.71
N SER A 12 -64.57 -10.00 32.99
CA SER A 12 -63.15 -10.27 33.19
C SER A 12 -62.30 -9.01 32.95
N THR A 13 -61.30 -8.88 33.82
CA THR A 13 -60.35 -7.79 34.07
C THR A 13 -59.30 -7.59 32.96
N PRO A 14 -58.61 -6.44 32.92
CA PRO A 14 -57.94 -5.93 31.73
C PRO A 14 -56.61 -6.64 31.44
N SER A 15 -56.32 -6.92 30.16
CA SER A 15 -54.99 -7.32 29.72
C SER A 15 -54.04 -6.13 29.74
N VAL A 16 -52.99 -6.22 30.57
CA VAL A 16 -51.98 -5.18 30.86
C VAL A 16 -50.91 -5.06 29.74
N TYR A 17 -51.23 -5.42 28.49
CA TYR A 17 -50.22 -5.43 27.42
C TYR A 17 -50.79 -4.93 26.09
N SER A 18 -50.84 -3.61 25.90
CA SER A 18 -51.01 -3.04 24.55
C SER A 18 -50.66 -1.56 24.37
N HIS A 19 -49.98 -0.89 25.32
CA HIS A 19 -49.58 0.50 25.10
C HIS A 19 -48.19 0.81 25.65
N TYR A 20 -47.15 0.34 24.97
CA TYR A 20 -45.84 0.99 24.91
C TYR A 20 -45.14 0.57 23.62
N THR A 21 -45.64 1.04 22.48
CA THR A 21 -44.73 1.32 21.34
C THR A 21 -43.97 2.58 21.72
N GLY A 22 -42.95 2.41 22.56
CA GLY A 22 -41.90 3.40 22.71
C GLY A 22 -41.42 3.73 21.31
N LYS A 23 -41.65 4.97 20.89
CA LYS A 23 -41.05 5.53 19.68
C LYS A 23 -39.55 5.38 19.85
N SER A 24 -38.98 4.30 19.32
CA SER A 24 -37.58 4.25 18.96
C SER A 24 -37.42 5.27 17.84
N THR A 25 -37.27 6.55 18.22
CA THR A 25 -36.59 7.52 17.38
C THR A 25 -35.16 7.03 17.29
N SER A 26 -34.94 6.03 16.45
CA SER A 26 -33.63 5.74 15.91
C SER A 26 -33.21 7.01 15.22
N ASN A 27 -32.45 7.84 15.93
CA ASN A 27 -31.71 8.96 15.39
C ASN A 27 -30.61 8.41 14.47
N LEU A 28 -31.00 7.71 13.42
CA LEU A 28 -30.22 7.42 12.22
C LEU A 28 -30.15 8.70 11.36
N ARG A 29 -29.85 9.84 11.99
CA ARG A 29 -29.21 10.98 11.35
C ARG A 29 -27.70 10.86 11.59
N SER A 30 -27.11 9.78 11.12
CA SER A 30 -25.69 9.76 10.76
C SER A 30 -25.56 9.64 9.25
N THR A 31 -26.27 10.52 8.54
CA THR A 31 -25.89 10.99 7.20
C THR A 31 -24.69 11.93 7.30
N LYS A 32 -23.68 11.59 8.13
CA LYS A 32 -22.34 12.16 7.97
C LYS A 32 -21.78 11.57 6.70
N SER A 33 -22.15 12.25 5.61
CA SER A 33 -21.43 12.35 4.36
C SER A 33 -19.98 11.89 4.51
N VAL A 34 -19.67 10.74 3.92
CA VAL A 34 -18.30 10.19 3.78
C VAL A 34 -17.36 11.20 3.09
N ARG A 35 -17.93 12.26 2.50
CA ARG A 35 -17.26 13.42 1.90
C ARG A 35 -16.46 14.29 2.90
N SER A 36 -16.54 14.03 4.21
CA SER A 36 -15.89 14.84 5.24
C SER A 36 -14.89 14.06 6.12
N LEU A 37 -14.46 12.86 5.74
CA LEU A 37 -13.23 12.32 6.31
C LEU A 37 -12.07 13.11 5.70
N ARG A 38 -11.56 14.09 6.44
CA ARG A 38 -10.39 14.88 6.08
C ARG A 38 -9.21 13.92 5.98
N VAL A 39 -8.97 13.41 4.78
CA VAL A 39 -7.88 12.49 4.49
C VAL A 39 -6.56 13.20 4.85
N PRO A 40 -5.75 12.64 5.77
CA PRO A 40 -4.44 13.18 6.11
C PRO A 40 -3.61 13.44 4.86
N TRP A 41 -2.74 14.46 4.89
CA TRP A 41 -2.00 14.91 3.71
C TRP A 41 -1.14 13.80 3.06
N TYR A 42 -0.68 12.82 3.85
CA TYR A 42 0.08 11.65 3.39
C TYR A 42 -0.79 10.54 2.77
N GLN A 43 -2.12 10.66 2.78
CA GLN A 43 -3.04 9.68 2.20
C GLN A 43 -3.75 10.20 0.94
N LYS A 44 -3.42 11.41 0.49
CA LYS A 44 -3.96 11.96 -0.75
C LYS A 44 -3.10 11.50 -1.92
N PRO A 45 -3.67 10.89 -2.98
CA PRO A 45 -2.92 10.60 -4.20
C PRO A 45 -2.40 11.93 -4.77
N ILE A 46 -1.09 12.00 -4.97
CA ILE A 46 -0.39 13.24 -5.36
C ILE A 46 -0.55 13.49 -6.86
N LEU A 47 -0.77 12.44 -7.64
CA LEU A 47 -1.01 12.48 -9.08
C LEU A 47 -2.32 11.73 -9.39
N HIS A 48 -3.38 12.47 -9.73
CA HIS A 48 -4.67 11.90 -10.16
C HIS A 48 -4.73 11.60 -11.67
N ASP A 49 -3.86 12.26 -12.44
CA ASP A 49 -3.62 12.02 -13.86
C ASP A 49 -2.15 12.39 -14.10
N ALA A 50 -1.31 11.43 -14.43
CA ALA A 50 0.08 11.73 -14.79
C ALA A 50 0.09 12.31 -16.21
N PHE A 51 0.69 13.49 -16.37
CA PHE A 51 0.69 14.38 -17.55
C PHE A 51 1.03 13.73 -18.92
N PHE A 52 1.44 12.45 -18.97
CA PHE A 52 1.85 11.73 -20.19
C PHE A 52 1.41 10.26 -20.31
N LEU A 53 1.05 9.55 -19.23
CA LEU A 53 0.78 8.10 -19.24
C LEU A 53 -0.21 7.72 -18.13
N ASP A 54 -1.16 6.83 -18.42
CA ASP A 54 -2.06 6.24 -17.39
C ASP A 54 -1.25 5.77 -16.17
N LEU A 55 -1.74 6.05 -14.96
CA LEU A 55 -1.02 5.79 -13.70
C LEU A 55 -0.54 4.33 -13.59
N GLN A 56 -1.35 3.39 -14.11
CA GLN A 56 -1.04 1.97 -14.13
C GLN A 56 0.03 1.59 -15.16
N ARG A 57 0.07 2.24 -16.33
CA ARG A 57 1.15 2.03 -17.31
C ARG A 57 2.45 2.68 -16.81
N GLY A 58 2.36 3.84 -16.18
CA GLY A 58 3.49 4.56 -15.58
C GLY A 58 4.15 3.80 -14.43
N SER A 59 3.36 3.16 -13.56
CA SER A 59 3.88 2.33 -12.47
C SER A 59 4.56 1.06 -12.98
N LEU A 60 4.02 0.44 -14.03
CA LEU A 60 4.59 -0.75 -14.66
C LEU A 60 5.93 -0.41 -15.35
N LEU A 61 5.99 0.71 -16.06
CA LEU A 61 7.24 1.26 -16.62
C LEU A 61 8.25 1.55 -15.51
N THR A 62 7.81 2.13 -14.40
CA THR A 62 8.67 2.38 -13.23
C THR A 62 9.25 1.09 -12.67
N GLY A 63 8.47 0.00 -12.61
CA GLY A 63 8.95 -1.32 -12.22
C GLY A 63 10.11 -1.79 -13.11
N PHE A 64 9.99 -1.66 -14.44
CA PHE A 64 11.06 -2.00 -15.38
C PHE A 64 12.29 -1.08 -15.26
N ILE A 65 12.07 0.23 -15.09
CA ILE A 65 13.15 1.19 -14.88
C ILE A 65 13.91 0.85 -13.58
N SER A 66 13.20 0.51 -12.50
CA SER A 66 13.82 0.12 -11.24
C SER A 66 14.65 -1.16 -11.34
N LEU A 67 14.22 -2.14 -12.16
CA LEU A 67 15.05 -3.30 -12.50
C LEU A 67 16.34 -2.89 -13.21
N PHE A 68 16.24 -2.03 -14.22
CA PHE A 68 17.42 -1.54 -14.94
C PHE A 68 18.38 -0.79 -14.01
N ILE A 69 17.86 0.13 -13.19
CA ILE A 69 18.65 0.88 -12.19
C ILE A 69 19.34 -0.09 -11.21
N SER A 70 18.66 -1.15 -10.76
CA SER A 70 19.23 -2.13 -9.85
C SER A 70 20.38 -2.93 -10.49
N LEU A 71 20.22 -3.39 -11.72
CA LEU A 71 21.26 -4.11 -12.47
C LEU A 71 22.45 -3.21 -12.77
N PHE A 72 22.19 -1.97 -13.19
CA PHE A 72 23.23 -0.97 -13.40
C PHE A 72 24.00 -0.70 -12.12
N THR A 73 23.30 -0.51 -10.99
CA THR A 73 23.94 -0.27 -9.69
C THR A 73 24.75 -1.48 -9.22
N PHE A 74 24.25 -2.69 -9.45
CA PHE A 74 24.98 -3.92 -9.15
C PHE A 74 26.32 -3.97 -9.88
N ALA A 75 26.31 -3.81 -11.22
CA ALA A 75 27.53 -3.81 -12.02
C ALA A 75 28.48 -2.67 -11.62
N GLN A 76 27.93 -1.46 -11.45
CA GLN A 76 28.68 -0.28 -11.06
C GLN A 76 29.35 -0.44 -9.68
N SER A 77 28.64 -0.98 -8.69
CA SER A 77 29.20 -1.17 -7.33
C SER A 77 30.36 -2.16 -7.30
N ILE A 78 30.32 -3.23 -8.11
CA ILE A 78 31.44 -4.18 -8.25
C ILE A 78 32.63 -3.48 -8.91
N PHE A 79 32.36 -2.70 -9.95
CA PHE A 79 33.39 -1.94 -10.64
C PHE A 79 34.04 -0.88 -9.73
N ASP A 80 33.24 -0.13 -8.97
CA ASP A 80 33.72 0.85 -7.99
C ASP A 80 34.59 0.19 -6.91
N LEU A 81 34.19 -0.98 -6.39
CA LEU A 81 34.98 -1.76 -5.44
C LEU A 81 36.32 -2.21 -6.02
N TYR A 82 36.34 -2.66 -7.27
CA TYR A 82 37.56 -3.05 -7.97
C TYR A 82 38.50 -1.85 -8.11
N CYS A 83 38.00 -0.70 -8.56
CA CYS A 83 38.78 0.53 -8.70
C CYS A 83 39.35 1.01 -7.35
N LEU A 84 38.55 1.00 -6.29
CA LEU A 84 38.98 1.40 -4.93
C LEU A 84 39.95 0.39 -4.29
N GLY A 85 39.89 -0.88 -4.70
CA GLY A 85 40.86 -1.92 -4.32
C GLY A 85 42.21 -1.71 -5.00
N MET A 86 42.21 -1.41 -6.30
CA MET A 86 43.42 -1.17 -7.08
C MET A 86 44.11 0.14 -6.70
N ALA A 87 43.37 1.14 -6.23
CA ALA A 87 43.86 2.43 -5.73
C ALA A 87 44.53 2.39 -4.33
N SER A 88 45.00 1.21 -3.89
CA SER A 88 45.71 1.08 -2.60
C SER A 88 47.06 1.82 -2.64
N PRO A 89 47.43 2.56 -1.57
CA PRO A 89 48.71 3.27 -1.54
C PRO A 89 49.88 2.30 -1.71
N GLY A 90 50.76 2.59 -2.68
CA GLY A 90 51.95 1.78 -2.99
C GLY A 90 51.87 0.91 -4.26
N SER A 91 50.77 0.95 -5.02
CA SER A 91 50.67 0.26 -6.32
C SER A 91 51.10 1.17 -7.49
N VAL A 92 51.74 0.58 -8.50
CA VAL A 92 52.18 1.28 -9.71
C VAL A 92 51.00 1.36 -10.68
N HIS A 93 50.51 2.56 -10.96
CA HIS A 93 49.32 2.76 -11.80
C HIS A 93 49.72 3.10 -13.25
N TYR A 94 49.26 2.30 -14.21
CA TYR A 94 49.32 2.65 -15.63
C TYR A 94 48.09 3.51 -15.99
N GLY A 95 48.32 4.77 -16.33
CA GLY A 95 47.26 5.73 -16.65
C GLY A 95 46.78 5.59 -18.09
N TYR A 96 45.60 5.01 -18.29
CA TYR A 96 44.83 5.20 -19.52
C TYR A 96 43.82 6.32 -19.28
N TYR A 97 43.81 7.36 -20.13
CA TYR A 97 42.91 8.53 -20.01
C TYR A 97 41.40 8.18 -19.95
N VAL A 98 41.01 6.98 -20.38
CA VAL A 98 39.63 6.47 -20.34
C VAL A 98 39.29 5.74 -19.03
N LEU A 99 40.26 5.03 -18.45
CA LEU A 99 40.16 4.21 -17.24
C LEU A 99 41.48 4.35 -16.46
N SER A 100 41.70 5.51 -15.87
CA SER A 100 42.97 5.79 -15.19
C SER A 100 42.85 5.34 -13.74
N PHE A 101 43.61 4.34 -13.29
CA PHE A 101 43.62 3.97 -11.86
C PHE A 101 44.19 5.08 -10.95
N GLN A 102 44.70 6.14 -11.58
CA GLN A 102 44.96 7.46 -11.00
C GLN A 102 43.70 8.33 -10.87
N PHE A 103 42.50 7.74 -10.95
CA PHE A 103 41.25 8.40 -10.58
C PHE A 103 41.40 8.84 -9.12
N VAL A 104 41.61 10.14 -8.95
CA VAL A 104 42.02 10.82 -7.73
C VAL A 104 41.25 10.33 -6.50
N TYR A 105 41.94 9.57 -5.67
CA TYR A 105 41.89 9.61 -4.20
C TYR A 105 43.26 10.06 -3.70
N VAL A 106 43.69 11.25 -4.09
CA VAL A 106 44.96 11.80 -3.60
C VAL A 106 44.78 12.17 -2.13
N GLY A 107 45.11 11.20 -1.26
CA GLY A 107 45.80 11.51 0.00
C GLY A 107 45.25 10.87 1.27
N SER A 108 43.94 10.59 1.37
CA SER A 108 43.35 10.20 2.66
C SER A 108 42.67 8.82 2.65
N ALA A 109 43.25 7.89 3.42
CA ALA A 109 42.67 6.59 3.76
C ALA A 109 41.20 6.65 4.27
N PRO A 110 40.77 7.62 5.11
CA PRO A 110 39.39 7.66 5.60
C PRO A 110 38.37 7.84 4.47
N VAL A 111 38.68 8.68 3.48
CA VAL A 111 37.75 8.96 2.39
C VAL A 111 37.57 7.71 1.52
N ARG A 112 38.65 7.03 1.13
CA ARG A 112 38.57 5.76 0.40
C ARG A 112 37.73 4.72 1.14
N ASN A 113 37.92 4.57 2.45
CA ASN A 113 37.15 3.61 3.26
C ASN A 113 35.65 3.93 3.25
N VAL A 114 35.27 5.22 3.32
CA VAL A 114 33.86 5.65 3.24
C VAL A 114 33.25 5.28 1.88
N LEU A 115 33.97 5.45 0.77
CA LEU A 115 33.44 5.06 -0.54
C LEU A 115 33.36 3.55 -0.74
N ILE A 116 34.28 2.78 -0.16
CA ILE A 116 34.17 1.32 -0.14
C ILE A 116 32.88 0.92 0.59
N VAL A 117 32.60 1.56 1.74
CA VAL A 117 31.35 1.34 2.49
C VAL A 117 30.13 1.71 1.64
N PHE A 118 30.16 2.86 0.95
CA PHE A 118 29.05 3.25 0.06
C PHE A 118 28.85 2.28 -1.12
N ALA A 119 29.93 1.75 -1.70
CA ALA A 119 29.84 0.77 -2.77
C ALA A 119 29.26 -0.57 -2.26
N LEU A 120 29.69 -1.04 -1.09
CA LEU A 120 29.16 -2.27 -0.46
C LEU A 120 27.66 -2.15 -0.14
N PHE A 121 27.24 -1.05 0.50
CA PHE A 121 25.82 -0.84 0.78
C PHE A 121 24.99 -0.66 -0.49
N SER A 122 25.54 -0.02 -1.53
CA SER A 122 24.87 0.09 -2.83
C SER A 122 24.72 -1.26 -3.52
N TRP A 123 25.70 -2.17 -3.35
CA TRP A 123 25.63 -3.53 -3.87
C TRP A 123 24.55 -4.36 -3.17
N ILE A 124 24.51 -4.34 -1.84
CA ILE A 124 23.46 -5.04 -1.08
C ILE A 124 22.08 -4.44 -1.38
N GLY A 125 21.99 -3.11 -1.42
CA GLY A 125 20.77 -2.39 -1.73
C GLY A 125 20.26 -2.69 -3.14
N SER A 126 21.14 -2.85 -4.12
CA SER A 126 20.73 -3.17 -5.50
C SER A 126 20.12 -4.56 -5.60
N VAL A 127 20.64 -5.55 -4.87
CA VAL A 127 20.04 -6.90 -4.80
C VAL A 127 18.65 -6.84 -4.17
N ALA A 128 18.49 -6.10 -3.07
CA ALA A 128 17.19 -5.95 -2.41
C ALA A 128 16.16 -5.26 -3.32
N VAL A 129 16.56 -4.19 -4.02
CA VAL A 129 15.72 -3.50 -5.01
C VAL A 129 15.40 -4.41 -6.18
N LEU A 130 16.34 -5.21 -6.68
CA LEU A 130 16.10 -6.14 -7.78
C LEU A 130 14.99 -7.13 -7.43
N ILE A 131 15.10 -7.80 -6.27
CA ILE A 131 14.10 -8.77 -5.82
C ILE A 131 12.73 -8.10 -5.64
N THR A 132 12.69 -6.97 -4.94
CA THR A 132 11.43 -6.26 -4.70
C THR A 132 10.82 -5.69 -5.98
N SER A 133 11.62 -5.36 -7.00
CA SER A 133 11.13 -4.86 -8.30
C SER A 133 10.46 -5.98 -9.12
N ILE A 134 10.95 -7.22 -9.04
CA ILE A 134 10.27 -8.39 -9.62
C ILE A 134 8.92 -8.61 -8.91
N ILE A 135 8.89 -8.49 -7.58
CA ILE A 135 7.65 -8.58 -6.79
C ILE A 135 6.67 -7.48 -7.21
N LEU A 136 7.14 -6.24 -7.37
CA LEU A 136 6.32 -5.11 -7.82
C LEU A 136 5.68 -5.38 -9.18
N ILE A 137 6.45 -5.80 -10.19
CA ILE A 137 5.90 -6.06 -11.53
C ILE A 137 4.81 -7.13 -11.49
N ASN A 138 5.03 -8.20 -10.71
CA ASN A 138 4.03 -9.24 -10.52
C ASN A 138 2.79 -8.76 -9.74
N ALA A 139 2.99 -7.87 -8.75
CA ALA A 139 1.91 -7.27 -7.97
C ALA A 139 1.05 -6.35 -8.84
N LEU A 140 1.67 -5.52 -9.68
CA LEU A 140 0.99 -4.61 -10.60
C LEU A 140 0.17 -5.35 -11.66
N ARG A 141 0.66 -6.50 -12.15
CA ARG A 141 -0.09 -7.34 -13.11
C ARG A 141 -1.32 -8.02 -12.51
N LYS A 142 -1.34 -8.23 -11.20
CA LYS A 142 -2.42 -8.92 -10.48
C LYS A 142 -3.20 -7.97 -9.55
N GLU A 143 -2.91 -6.68 -9.61
CA GLU A 143 -3.51 -5.61 -8.79
C GLU A 143 -3.49 -5.90 -7.28
N HIS A 144 -2.42 -6.56 -6.81
CA HIS A 144 -2.28 -6.91 -5.38
C HIS A 144 -1.65 -5.78 -4.57
N GLU A 145 -2.49 -4.95 -3.94
CA GLU A 145 -2.10 -3.79 -3.13
C GLU A 145 -0.99 -4.11 -2.09
N LYS A 146 -1.18 -5.15 -1.27
CA LYS A 146 -0.25 -5.48 -0.17
C LYS A 146 1.17 -5.85 -0.63
N ARG A 147 1.33 -6.30 -1.88
CA ARG A 147 2.64 -6.71 -2.42
C ARG A 147 3.47 -5.55 -2.98
N ILE A 148 2.88 -4.36 -3.07
CA ILE A 148 3.57 -3.13 -3.53
C ILE A 148 4.40 -2.52 -2.37
N VAL A 149 3.94 -2.69 -1.13
CA VAL A 149 4.51 -2.07 0.08
C VAL A 149 6.01 -2.37 0.27
N PRO A 150 6.50 -3.63 0.12
CA PRO A 150 7.92 -3.92 0.31
C PRO A 150 8.82 -3.11 -0.64
N TRP A 151 8.44 -3.00 -1.90
CA TRP A 151 9.19 -2.22 -2.90
C TRP A 151 9.22 -0.73 -2.55
N LEU A 152 8.11 -0.20 -2.03
CA LEU A 152 8.00 1.22 -1.70
C LEU A 152 9.01 1.63 -0.62
N TYR A 153 9.15 0.81 0.43
CA TYR A 153 10.14 1.05 1.48
C TYR A 153 11.57 0.80 1.01
N THR A 154 11.83 -0.32 0.33
CA THR A 154 13.20 -0.64 -0.11
C THR A 154 13.72 0.35 -1.14
N PHE A 155 12.92 0.68 -2.16
CA PHE A 155 13.31 1.63 -3.20
C PHE A 155 13.42 3.06 -2.66
N GLY A 156 12.54 3.47 -1.76
CA GLY A 156 12.60 4.79 -1.11
C GLY A 156 13.86 4.99 -0.26
N VAL A 157 14.20 4.02 0.58
CA VAL A 157 15.44 4.07 1.37
C VAL A 157 16.66 4.00 0.46
N PHE A 158 16.62 3.13 -0.55
CA PHE A 158 17.72 2.97 -1.51
C PHE A 158 18.00 4.24 -2.30
N ILE A 159 16.97 4.89 -2.87
CA ILE A 159 17.17 6.08 -3.68
C ILE A 159 17.71 7.23 -2.83
N LEU A 160 17.21 7.40 -1.58
CA LEU A 160 17.69 8.42 -0.65
C LEU A 160 19.16 8.19 -0.27
N PHE A 161 19.51 6.96 0.14
CA PHE A 161 20.90 6.59 0.42
C PHE A 161 21.79 6.85 -0.80
N ARG A 162 21.30 6.47 -1.99
CA ARG A 162 22.07 6.58 -3.23
C ARG A 162 22.28 8.01 -3.68
N THR A 163 21.32 8.91 -3.44
CA THR A 163 21.48 10.36 -3.65
C THR A 163 22.55 10.93 -2.73
N VAL A 164 22.60 10.54 -1.45
CA VAL A 164 23.65 10.97 -0.52
C VAL A 164 25.02 10.47 -0.96
N ALA A 165 25.14 9.18 -1.30
CA ALA A 165 26.38 8.59 -1.78
C ALA A 165 26.86 9.23 -3.10
N PHE A 166 25.92 9.56 -3.99
CA PHE A 166 26.19 10.27 -5.24
C PHE A 166 26.77 11.67 -4.99
N ILE A 167 26.15 12.48 -4.12
CA ILE A 167 26.62 13.82 -3.80
C ILE A 167 28.04 13.75 -3.23
N PHE A 168 28.29 12.84 -2.27
CA PHE A 168 29.61 12.66 -1.71
C PHE A 168 30.65 12.26 -2.76
N ALA A 169 30.32 11.28 -3.61
CA ALA A 169 31.20 10.85 -4.69
C ALA A 169 31.48 11.98 -5.70
N SER A 170 30.52 12.85 -6.01
CA SER A 170 30.73 13.99 -6.91
C SER A 170 31.62 15.09 -6.34
N ILE A 171 31.68 15.23 -5.01
CA ILE A 171 32.54 16.22 -4.34
C ILE A 171 33.97 15.71 -4.26
N VAL A 172 34.11 14.41 -3.97
CA VAL A 172 35.40 13.79 -3.67
C VAL A 172 36.14 13.34 -4.92
N ASN A 173 35.42 12.90 -5.96
CA ASN A 173 36.04 12.47 -7.20
C ASN A 173 36.34 13.66 -8.11
N ASP A 174 37.53 13.65 -8.72
CA ASP A 174 37.90 14.65 -9.71
C ASP A 174 37.10 14.46 -11.01
N MET A 175 36.43 15.53 -11.44
CA MET A 175 35.63 15.58 -12.67
C MET A 175 36.46 15.80 -13.93
N ILE A 176 37.80 15.77 -13.86
CA ILE A 176 38.65 15.78 -15.07
C ILE A 176 38.54 14.50 -15.90
N PHE A 177 38.09 13.42 -15.26
CA PHE A 177 38.08 12.08 -15.82
C PHE A 177 36.72 11.72 -16.43
N ALA A 178 36.75 11.24 -17.68
CA ALA A 178 35.54 10.93 -18.46
C ALA A 178 34.58 9.96 -17.74
N TYR A 179 35.11 8.96 -17.04
CA TYR A 179 34.33 8.02 -16.25
C TYR A 179 33.49 8.71 -15.16
N ASN A 180 34.13 9.56 -14.35
CA ASN A 180 33.46 10.29 -13.26
C ASN A 180 32.40 11.26 -13.80
N ILE A 181 32.69 11.93 -14.92
CA ILE A 181 31.73 12.81 -15.61
C ILE A 181 30.52 12.00 -16.07
N LEU A 182 30.72 10.89 -16.79
CA LEU A 182 29.64 10.08 -17.34
C LEU A 182 28.78 9.48 -16.23
N MET A 183 29.41 8.92 -15.18
CA MET A 183 28.70 8.39 -14.03
C MET A 183 27.91 9.47 -13.30
N CYS A 184 28.47 10.67 -13.15
CA CYS A 184 27.76 11.80 -12.55
C CYS A 184 26.49 12.16 -13.34
N LEU A 185 26.61 12.31 -14.66
CA LEU A 185 25.46 12.61 -15.53
C LEU A 185 24.39 11.52 -15.50
N CYS A 186 24.79 10.25 -15.57
CA CYS A 186 23.85 9.12 -15.46
C CYS A 186 23.11 9.12 -14.11
N TRP A 187 23.82 9.38 -13.01
CA TRP A 187 23.22 9.38 -11.67
C TRP A 187 22.28 10.54 -11.42
N ILE A 188 22.48 11.70 -12.05
CA ILE A 188 21.49 12.80 -12.04
C ILE A 188 20.17 12.31 -12.64
N VAL A 189 20.22 11.69 -13.82
CA VAL A 189 19.02 11.17 -14.50
C VAL A 189 18.35 10.08 -13.67
N PHE A 190 19.12 9.13 -13.12
CA PHE A 190 18.57 8.06 -12.29
C PHE A 190 17.94 8.56 -10.98
N CYS A 191 18.50 9.59 -10.35
CA CYS A 191 17.88 10.18 -9.15
C CYS A 191 16.54 10.84 -9.49
N VAL A 192 16.48 11.65 -10.55
CA VAL A 192 15.24 12.32 -10.95
C VAL A 192 14.17 11.30 -11.35
N CYS A 193 14.51 10.35 -12.22
CA CYS A 193 13.60 9.27 -12.62
C CYS A 193 13.20 8.38 -11.44
N GLY A 194 14.12 8.11 -10.52
CA GLY A 194 13.87 7.31 -9.32
C GLY A 194 12.88 7.97 -8.36
N VAL A 195 13.07 9.25 -8.06
CA VAL A 195 12.14 10.01 -7.20
C VAL A 195 10.78 10.12 -7.87
N TYR A 196 10.73 10.45 -9.16
CA TYR A 196 9.47 10.52 -9.91
C TYR A 196 8.74 9.17 -9.94
N GLY A 197 9.46 8.09 -10.23
CA GLY A 197 8.91 6.74 -10.23
C GLY A 197 8.39 6.31 -8.86
N TRP A 198 9.11 6.65 -7.78
CA TRP A 198 8.65 6.37 -6.42
C TRP A 198 7.32 7.08 -6.12
N VAL A 199 7.18 8.36 -6.49
CA VAL A 199 5.93 9.11 -6.33
C VAL A 199 4.78 8.52 -7.16
N LEU A 200 5.05 8.05 -8.38
CA LEU A 200 4.04 7.39 -9.21
C LEU A 200 3.51 6.11 -8.58
N VAL A 201 4.40 5.21 -8.17
CA VAL A 201 4.01 3.94 -7.54
C VAL A 201 3.32 4.19 -6.19
N TYR A 202 3.76 5.21 -5.45
CA TYR A 202 3.10 5.61 -4.21
C TYR A 202 1.67 6.12 -4.45
N SER A 203 1.49 6.97 -5.47
CA SER A 203 0.17 7.48 -5.84
C SER A 203 -0.77 6.35 -6.23
N LEU A 204 -0.29 5.39 -7.04
CA LEU A 204 -1.06 4.20 -7.40
C LEU A 204 -1.41 3.35 -6.17
N TYR A 205 -0.46 3.13 -5.27
CA TYR A 205 -0.70 2.39 -4.03
C TYR A 205 -1.84 3.01 -3.20
N LEU A 206 -1.89 4.34 -3.10
CA LEU A 206 -2.98 5.04 -2.41
C LEU A 206 -4.34 4.87 -3.09
N GLU A 207 -4.39 4.87 -4.42
CA GLU A 207 -5.63 4.64 -5.18
C GLU A 207 -6.18 3.23 -4.98
N LEU A 208 -5.33 2.21 -5.10
CA LEU A 208 -5.75 0.82 -4.83
C LEU A 208 -6.22 0.64 -3.38
N ALA A 209 -5.53 1.24 -2.42
CA ALA A 209 -5.90 1.16 -1.01
C ALA A 209 -7.25 1.85 -0.71
N ASP A 210 -7.61 2.91 -1.43
CA ASP A 210 -8.91 3.55 -1.29
C ASP A 210 -10.02 2.70 -1.92
N LEU A 211 -9.77 2.10 -3.10
CA LEU A 211 -10.70 1.17 -3.75
C LEU A 211 -11.00 -0.05 -2.88
N THR A 212 -9.98 -0.70 -2.30
CA THR A 212 -10.17 -1.86 -1.42
C THR A 212 -10.97 -1.50 -0.17
N LYS A 213 -10.76 -0.31 0.42
CA LYS A 213 -11.57 0.16 1.55
C LYS A 213 -13.03 0.41 1.17
N LEU A 214 -13.27 0.97 -0.01
CA LEU A 214 -14.63 1.19 -0.52
C LEU A 214 -15.35 -0.14 -0.79
N GLU A 215 -14.64 -1.11 -1.35
CA GLU A 215 -15.13 -2.48 -1.55
C GLU A 215 -15.48 -3.15 -0.22
N ASP A 216 -14.58 -3.13 0.76
CA ASP A 216 -14.83 -3.69 2.10
C ASP A 216 -16.02 -3.01 2.78
N LEU A 217 -16.14 -1.68 2.67
CA LEU A 217 -17.29 -0.93 3.20
C LEU A 217 -18.60 -1.31 2.48
N ALA A 218 -18.57 -1.54 1.17
CA ALA A 218 -19.73 -1.98 0.41
C ALA A 218 -20.14 -3.40 0.79
N HIS A 219 -19.20 -4.32 0.91
CA HIS A 219 -19.44 -5.69 1.40
C HIS A 219 -20.01 -5.69 2.82
N LEU A 220 -19.47 -4.88 3.72
CA LEU A 220 -20.01 -4.73 5.08
C LEU A 220 -21.43 -4.16 5.07
N ARG A 221 -21.73 -3.17 4.23
CA ARG A 221 -23.09 -2.61 4.11
C ARG A 221 -24.07 -3.59 3.48
N MET A 222 -23.67 -4.32 2.45
CA MET A 222 -24.50 -5.34 1.82
C MET A 222 -24.74 -6.51 2.78
N GLY A 223 -23.72 -6.94 3.53
CA GLY A 223 -23.84 -7.94 4.60
C GLY A 223 -24.74 -7.47 5.75
N THR A 224 -24.64 -6.19 6.14
CA THR A 224 -25.50 -5.60 7.17
C THR A 224 -26.96 -5.48 6.69
N MET A 225 -27.18 -5.12 5.43
CA MET A 225 -28.53 -5.09 4.82
C MET A 225 -29.11 -6.49 4.65
N ALA A 226 -28.29 -7.50 4.32
CA ALA A 226 -28.69 -8.90 4.28
C ALA A 226 -29.05 -9.42 5.68
N SER A 227 -28.26 -9.09 6.72
CA SER A 227 -28.59 -9.46 8.10
C SER A 227 -29.84 -8.73 8.62
N LEU A 228 -30.03 -7.46 8.25
CA LEU A 228 -31.23 -6.69 8.59
C LEU A 228 -32.47 -7.29 7.92
N ASN A 229 -32.37 -7.69 6.65
CA ASN A 229 -33.45 -8.36 5.93
C ASN A 229 -33.74 -9.76 6.48
N ALA A 230 -32.72 -10.50 6.93
CA ALA A 230 -32.91 -11.78 7.63
C ALA A 230 -33.58 -11.63 9.00
N SER A 231 -33.26 -10.57 9.75
CA SER A 231 -33.96 -10.25 11.01
C SER A 231 -35.40 -9.74 10.80
N LEU A 232 -35.71 -9.12 9.67
CA LEU A 232 -37.08 -8.69 9.33
C LEU A 232 -37.93 -9.85 8.75
N ALA A 233 -37.32 -10.79 8.01
CA ALA A 233 -37.99 -11.93 7.40
C ALA A 233 -38.10 -13.17 8.33
N GLY A 234 -37.45 -13.14 9.50
CA GLY A 234 -37.35 -14.27 10.43
C GLY A 234 -38.22 -14.19 11.69
N SER A 235 -38.96 -13.12 11.95
CA SER A 235 -39.85 -13.03 13.13
C SER A 235 -41.25 -13.59 12.83
N ARG A 236 -41.33 -14.86 12.41
CA ARG A 236 -42.58 -15.63 12.53
C ARG A 236 -42.53 -16.39 13.85
N PRO A 237 -43.32 -16.03 14.87
CA PRO A 237 -43.47 -16.88 16.04
C PRO A 237 -44.19 -18.17 15.60
N THR A 238 -43.45 -19.25 15.38
CA THR A 238 -44.02 -20.59 15.30
C THR A 238 -44.38 -21.02 16.71
N THR A 239 -45.59 -20.69 17.18
CA THR A 239 -46.17 -21.32 18.36
C THR A 239 -46.38 -22.80 18.06
N PRO A 240 -45.76 -23.74 18.80
CA PRO A 240 -46.06 -25.15 18.63
C PRO A 240 -47.46 -25.44 19.18
N HIS A 241 -48.29 -26.08 18.37
CA HIS A 241 -49.59 -26.63 18.77
C HIS A 241 -49.40 -27.55 19.99
N SER A 242 -50.01 -27.19 21.13
CA SER A 242 -50.31 -28.13 22.20
C SER A 242 -51.49 -28.99 21.77
N THR A 243 -51.22 -30.21 21.33
CA THR A 243 -52.21 -31.27 21.15
C THR A 243 -52.79 -31.64 22.52
N VAL A 244 -53.96 -31.07 22.85
CA VAL A 244 -54.79 -31.56 23.94
C VAL A 244 -55.42 -32.88 23.48
N SER A 245 -54.79 -33.98 23.86
CA SER A 245 -55.36 -35.32 23.79
C SER A 245 -56.21 -35.54 25.04
N THR A 246 -57.53 -35.42 24.94
CA THR A 246 -58.45 -35.90 25.96
C THR A 246 -59.04 -37.23 25.50
N MET A 247 -58.56 -38.31 26.11
CA MET A 247 -59.16 -39.64 26.04
C MET A 247 -60.58 -39.63 26.63
N PRO A 248 -61.48 -40.53 26.17
CA PRO A 248 -62.83 -40.63 26.70
C PRO A 248 -62.82 -41.27 28.10
N ALA A 249 -63.56 -40.68 29.03
CA ALA A 249 -63.78 -41.24 30.36
C ALA A 249 -64.71 -42.46 30.26
N SER A 250 -64.19 -43.64 30.61
CA SER A 250 -64.96 -44.86 30.81
C SER A 250 -64.92 -45.29 32.28
N GLN A 251 -66.12 -45.38 32.88
CA GLN A 251 -66.52 -46.16 34.07
C GLN A 251 -65.92 -45.70 35.42
N ILE A 252 -66.66 -45.59 36.53
CA ILE A 252 -67.76 -46.37 37.12
C ILE A 252 -68.68 -45.41 37.89
#